data_AF-A0A0L6TBX9-F1
#
_entry.id   AF-A0A0L6TBX9-F1
#
_cell.length_a   1.000
_cell.length_b   1.000
_cell.length_c   1.000
_cell.angle_alpha   90.00
_cell.angle_beta   90.00
_cell.angle_gamma   90.00
#
_symmetry.space_group_name_H-M   'P 1'
#
loop_
_entity.id
_entity.type
_entity.pdbx_description
1 polymer ?
#
loop_
_entity_poly.entity_id
_entity_poly.type
_entity_poly.pdbx_seq_one_letter_code
_entity_poly.pdbx_strand_id
1 'polypeptide(L)' 'MRAATLVACAALLAGCSSWGTLEPWVKPYERERLADPIMKFSRNALADKHSEHVRNVREASQGATGVQGGGCGCK' A
#
# COMPACT_ATOMS: atom_id res chain seq x y z
N MET A 1 15.12 -3.79 -38.12
CA MET A 1 15.72 -2.76 -37.22
C MET A 1 14.77 -2.23 -36.15
N ARG A 2 13.47 -2.05 -36.42
CA ARG A 2 12.47 -1.63 -35.41
C ARG A 2 12.18 -2.68 -34.32
N ALA A 3 12.18 -3.97 -34.68
CA ALA A 3 11.97 -5.04 -33.71
C ALA A 3 13.14 -5.15 -32.69
N ALA A 4 14.38 -4.97 -33.14
CA ALA A 4 15.56 -5.04 -32.28
C ALA A 4 15.62 -3.88 -31.27
N THR A 5 15.16 -2.69 -31.66
CA THR A 5 15.07 -1.53 -30.75
C THR A 5 13.96 -1.70 -29.71
N LEU A 6 12.82 -2.30 -30.08
CA LEU A 6 11.74 -2.61 -29.13
C LEU A 6 12.14 -3.68 -28.10
N VAL A 7 12.88 -4.72 -28.51
CA VAL A 7 13.38 -5.76 -27.59
C VAL A 7 14.41 -5.21 -26.61
N ALA A 8 15.30 -4.32 -27.06
CA ALA A 8 16.27 -3.66 -26.19
C ALA A 8 15.61 -2.75 -25.13
N CYS A 9 14.56 -2.00 -25.50
CA CYS A 9 13.80 -1.20 -24.55
C CYS A 9 13.05 -2.05 -23.51
N ALA A 10 12.47 -3.20 -23.92
CA ALA A 10 11.79 -4.10 -22.99
C ALA A 10 12.75 -4.73 -21.96
N ALA A 11 14.00 -5.03 -22.35
CA ALA A 11 15.01 -5.58 -21.45
C ALA A 11 15.45 -4.58 -20.35
N LEU A 12 15.51 -3.29 -20.65
CA LEU A 12 15.84 -2.25 -19.66
C LEU A 12 14.76 -2.09 -18.59
N LEU A 13 13.49 -2.33 -18.93
CA LEU A 13 12.35 -2.22 -18.00
C LEU A 13 12.20 -3.46 -17.10
N ALA A 14 12.71 -4.63 -17.52
CA ALA A 14 12.62 -5.87 -16.74
C ALA A 14 13.58 -5.93 -15.53
N GLY A 15 14.55 -5.01 -15.43
CA GLY A 15 15.53 -4.98 -14.34
C GLY A 15 14.96 -4.51 -12.99
N CYS A 16 13.88 -3.73 -12.99
CA CYS A 16 13.24 -3.26 -11.74
C CYS A 16 12.20 -4.24 -11.17
N SER A 17 11.88 -5.31 -11.90
CA SER A 17 10.84 -6.27 -11.54
C SER A 17 11.34 -7.72 -11.55
N SER A 18 12.64 -7.96 -11.33
CA SER A 18 13.19 -9.29 -11.04
C SER A 18 12.75 -9.75 -9.65
N TRP A 19 11.43 -9.93 -9.54
CA TRP A 19 10.61 -10.26 -8.38
C TRP A 19 10.62 -11.76 -8.10
N GLY A 20 11.75 -12.44 -8.34
CA GLY A 20 11.78 -13.91 -8.44
C GLY A 20 12.76 -14.64 -7.53
N THR A 21 13.80 -13.98 -7.01
CA THR A 21 14.92 -14.70 -6.34
C THR A 21 15.46 -14.00 -5.09
N LEU A 22 14.85 -12.92 -4.64
CA LEU A 22 15.09 -12.40 -3.30
C LEU A 22 14.15 -13.15 -2.36
N GLU A 23 14.66 -14.23 -1.77
CA GLU A 23 14.11 -14.82 -0.53
C GLU A 23 13.67 -13.67 0.39
N PRO A 24 12.51 -13.75 1.06
CA PRO A 24 12.03 -12.64 1.88
C PRO A 24 13.14 -12.22 2.86
N TRP A 25 13.77 -11.07 2.61
CA TRP A 25 15.07 -10.69 3.17
C TRP A 25 15.01 -10.24 4.63
N VAL A 26 13.98 -10.66 5.36
CA VAL A 26 13.79 -10.35 6.78
C VAL A 26 13.47 -11.65 7.48
N LYS A 27 14.36 -12.06 8.39
CA LYS A 27 14.15 -13.29 9.16
C LYS A 27 12.92 -13.09 10.08
N PRO A 28 12.14 -14.14 10.40
CA PRO A 28 10.90 -14.00 11.17
C PRO A 28 11.05 -13.24 12.51
N TYR A 29 12.18 -13.43 13.20
CA TYR A 29 12.52 -12.75 14.46
C TYR A 29 13.04 -11.32 14.29
N GLU A 30 13.45 -10.91 13.09
CA GLU A 30 13.85 -9.52 12.80
C GLU A 30 12.63 -8.62 12.54
N ARG A 31 11.46 -9.22 12.31
CA ARG A 31 10.18 -8.51 12.07
C ARG A 31 9.67 -7.77 13.32
N GLU A 32 10.12 -8.17 14.50
CA GLU A 32 9.78 -7.55 15.78
C GLU A 32 10.19 -6.07 15.81
N ARG A 33 11.34 -5.75 15.23
CA ARG A 33 11.87 -4.38 15.12
C ARG A 33 11.00 -3.46 14.26
N LEU A 34 10.18 -4.03 13.37
CA LEU A 34 9.22 -3.25 12.58
C LEU A 34 7.93 -2.96 13.36
N ALA A 35 7.65 -3.72 14.43
CA ALA A 35 6.51 -3.52 15.30
C ALA A 35 6.78 -2.54 16.45
N ASP A 36 7.97 -1.91 16.49
CA ASP A 36 8.34 -0.97 17.53
C ASP A 36 7.34 0.21 17.61
N PRO A 37 6.87 0.61 18.81
CA PRO A 37 5.89 1.68 18.97
C PRO A 37 6.33 3.03 18.38
N ILE A 38 7.63 3.26 18.24
CA ILE A 38 8.19 4.48 17.62
C ILE A 38 7.92 4.54 16.11
N MET A 39 7.74 3.39 15.47
CA MET A 39 7.45 3.28 14.03
C MET A 39 5.94 3.38 13.74
N LYS A 40 5.09 3.52 14.77
CA LYS A 40 3.65 3.72 14.57
C LYS A 40 3.39 5.09 13.94
N PHE A 41 2.69 5.10 12.81
CA PHE A 41 2.24 6.32 12.13
C PHE A 41 1.39 7.21 13.01
N SER A 42 0.66 6.61 13.95
CA SER A 42 -0.18 7.32 14.91
C SER A 42 0.30 7.08 16.33
N ARG A 43 0.39 8.17 17.10
CA ARG A 43 0.63 8.12 18.55
C ARG A 43 -0.62 7.70 19.32
N ASN A 44 -1.81 8.01 18.81
CA ASN A 44 -3.08 7.70 19.45
C ASN A 44 -4.07 7.12 18.44
N ALA A 45 -4.01 5.80 18.28
CA ALA A 45 -4.86 5.07 17.36
C ALA A 45 -6.36 5.26 17.63
N LEU A 46 -6.77 5.49 18.88
CA LEU A 46 -8.18 5.66 19.23
C LEU A 46 -8.73 7.01 18.73
N ALA A 47 -7.97 8.09 18.91
CA ALA A 47 -8.36 9.41 18.42
C ALA A 47 -8.42 9.44 16.88
N ASP A 48 -7.47 8.80 16.21
CA ASP A 48 -7.45 8.72 14.76
C ASP A 48 -8.66 7.93 14.23
N LYS A 49 -8.97 6.79 14.85
CA LYS A 49 -10.16 6.00 14.50
C LYS A 49 -11.46 6.76 14.73
N HIS A 50 -11.54 7.57 15.78
CA HIS A 50 -12.68 8.45 16.00
C HIS A 50 -12.81 9.49 14.87
N SER A 51 -11.71 10.15 14.50
CA SER A 51 -11.71 11.14 13.41
C SER A 51 -12.06 10.52 12.05
N GLU A 52 -11.55 9.32 11.77
CA GLU A 52 -11.85 8.53 10.58
C GLU A 52 -13.33 8.13 10.55
N HIS A 53 -13.90 7.69 11.68
CA HIS A 53 -15.31 7.37 11.79
C HIS A 53 -16.20 8.59 11.51
N VAL A 54 -15.92 9.74 12.12
CA VAL A 54 -16.69 10.98 11.87
C VAL A 54 -16.60 11.39 10.40
N ARG A 55 -15.42 11.28 9.80
CA ARG A 55 -15.22 11.59 8.38
C ARG A 55 -16.00 10.62 7.49
N ASN A 56 -15.91 9.32 7.73
CA ASN A 56 -16.64 8.30 6.98
C ASN A 56 -18.16 8.49 7.06
N VAL A 57 -18.69 8.90 8.21
CA VAL A 57 -20.13 9.20 8.36
C VAL A 57 -20.52 10.44 7.55
N ARG A 58 -19.69 11.50 7.58
CA ARG A 58 -19.96 12.76 6.86
C ARG A 58 -19.82 12.63 5.35
N GLU A 59 -18.80 11.89 4.90
CA GLU A 59 -18.40 11.75 3.50
C GLU A 59 -18.90 10.44 2.89
N ALA A 60 -19.85 9.74 3.55
CA ALA A 60 -20.30 8.41 3.14
C ALA A 60 -20.60 8.34 1.65
N SER A 61 -21.27 9.36 1.07
CA SER A 61 -21.60 9.44 -0.36
C SER A 61 -20.41 9.44 -1.33
N GLN A 62 -19.18 9.74 -0.87
CA GLN A 62 -17.95 9.79 -1.69
C GLN A 62 -17.10 8.50 -1.61
N GLY A 63 -17.61 7.45 -0.97
CA GLY A 63 -16.95 6.14 -0.86
C GLY A 63 -16.01 6.13 0.33
N ALA A 64 -16.31 5.28 1.32
CA ALA A 64 -15.44 5.18 2.47
C ALA A 64 -14.16 4.42 2.17
N THR A 65 -13.19 4.60 3.06
CA THR A 65 -11.92 3.87 3.10
C THR A 65 -12.08 2.36 3.40
N GLY A 66 -13.31 1.86 3.58
CA GLY A 66 -13.59 0.46 3.90
C GLY A 66 -15.01 0.01 3.53
N VAL A 67 -15.32 -1.25 3.85
CA VAL A 67 -16.54 -1.97 3.40
C VAL A 67 -17.85 -1.33 3.88
N GLN A 68 -17.83 -0.50 4.93
CA GLN A 68 -19.03 -0.01 5.62
C GLN A 68 -19.46 1.43 5.29
N GLY A 69 -18.77 2.17 4.42
CA GLY A 69 -19.23 3.52 4.06
C GLY A 69 -19.64 3.61 2.60
N GLY A 70 -20.94 3.84 2.42
CA GLY A 70 -21.65 3.76 1.16
C GLY A 70 -21.44 4.99 0.30
N GLY A 71 -20.46 4.95 -0.59
CA GLY A 71 -20.38 5.84 -1.75
C GLY A 71 -21.02 5.20 -2.98
N CYS A 72 -21.32 6.00 -4.00
CA CYS A 72 -21.93 5.51 -5.24
C CYS A 72 -21.05 4.53 -6.05
N GLY A 73 -19.84 4.20 -5.58
CA GLY A 73 -18.99 3.16 -6.17
C GLY A 73 -18.43 3.48 -7.55
N CYS A 74 -18.72 4.65 -8.13
CA CYS A 74 -18.26 5.04 -9.45
C CYS A 74 -16.82 5.58 -9.40
N LYS A 75 -15.84 4.67 -9.40
CA LYS A 75 -14.54 4.90 -10.06
C LYS A 75 -14.43 3.95 -11.24
#